data_AF-J9E648-F1
#
_entry.id   AF-J9E648-F1
#
_cell.length_a   1.000
_cell.length_b   1.000
_cell.length_c   1.000
_cell.angle_alpha   90.00
_cell.angle_beta   90.00
_cell.angle_gamma   90.00
#
_symmetry.space_group_name_H-M   'P 1'
#
loop_
_entity.id
_entity.type
_entity.pdbx_description
1 polymer ?
#
loop_
_entity_poly.entity_id
_entity_poly.type
_entity_poly.pdbx_seq_one_letter_code
_entity_poly.pdbx_strand_id
1 'polypeptide(L)'
;MVSTADLQADFRLLIEDEKFAAALKINKFDIRLHRSAIKGLTSNSIAQLAPLAKTFLGPQLVKALKNGIPLPLKDSIEFINPQLIIHDKFVEIATDFRLGEMKLREEVKKAFASVFHN
;
A
#
# COMPACT_ATOMS: atom_id res chain seq x y z
N MET A 1 -27.22 -9.91 2.78
CA MET A 1 -26.31 -11.04 3.10
C MET A 1 -25.28 -10.51 4.06
N VAL A 2 -24.99 -11.22 5.16
CA VAL A 2 -23.94 -10.84 6.11
C VAL A 2 -22.88 -11.93 6.08
N SER A 3 -21.66 -11.59 5.68
CA SER A 3 -20.51 -12.49 5.62
C SER A 3 -19.26 -11.79 6.13
N THR A 4 -18.36 -12.55 6.73
CA THR A 4 -17.02 -12.14 7.14
C THR A 4 -15.99 -12.81 6.24
N ALA A 5 -14.89 -12.11 5.99
CA ALA A 5 -13.75 -12.64 5.25
C ALA A 5 -12.49 -12.41 6.09
N ASP A 6 -11.78 -13.49 6.41
CA ASP A 6 -10.54 -13.48 7.15
C ASP A 6 -9.38 -13.77 6.19
N LEU A 7 -8.42 -12.86 6.11
CA LEU A 7 -7.23 -12.98 5.27
C LEU A 7 -5.99 -13.11 6.15
N GLN A 8 -5.19 -14.15 5.92
CA GLN A 8 -3.86 -14.29 6.49
C GLN A 8 -2.83 -14.26 5.37
N ALA A 9 -1.89 -13.32 5.46
CA ALA A 9 -0.87 -13.13 4.43
C ALA A 9 0.45 -12.63 5.03
N ASP A 10 1.54 -13.02 4.40
CA ASP A 10 2.87 -12.47 4.69
C ASP A 10 3.08 -11.24 3.80
N PHE A 11 3.58 -10.17 4.40
CA PHE A 11 3.90 -8.92 3.73
C PHE A 11 5.39 -8.65 3.79
N ARG A 12 5.97 -8.27 2.66
CA ARG A 12 7.33 -7.74 2.59
C ARG A 12 7.29 -6.37 1.95
N LEU A 13 7.74 -5.36 2.68
CA LEU A 13 7.84 -3.99 2.22
C LEU A 13 9.12 -3.79 1.40
N LEU A 14 9.05 -2.97 0.36
CA LEU A 14 10.11 -2.75 -0.61
C LEU A 14 10.13 -1.27 -1.02
N ILE A 15 11.32 -0.77 -1.36
CA ILE A 15 11.47 0.53 -2.02
C ILE A 15 12.02 0.26 -3.42
N GLU A 16 11.21 0.52 -4.44
CA GLU A 16 11.55 0.32 -5.86
C GLU A 16 11.07 1.54 -6.66
N ASP A 17 11.90 2.05 -7.57
CA ASP A 17 11.57 3.17 -8.46
C ASP A 17 10.98 4.41 -7.74
N GLU A 18 11.52 4.75 -6.57
CA GLU A 18 11.04 5.84 -5.69
C GLU A 18 9.59 5.65 -5.21
N LYS A 19 9.15 4.40 -5.12
CA LYS A 19 7.84 4.02 -4.60
C LYS A 19 8.01 3.08 -3.42
N PHE A 20 7.13 3.27 -2.45
CA PHE A 20 6.88 2.33 -1.38
C PHE A 20 5.97 1.22 -1.91
N ALA A 21 6.55 0.06 -2.20
CA ALA A 21 5.85 -1.10 -2.71
C ALA A 21 5.78 -2.20 -1.65
N ALA A 22 4.92 -3.19 -1.89
CA ALA A 22 4.87 -4.39 -1.06
C ALA A 22 4.68 -5.64 -1.91
N ALA A 23 5.38 -6.70 -1.53
CA ALA A 23 5.10 -8.04 -1.98
C ALA A 23 4.18 -8.74 -0.96
N LEU A 24 3.12 -9.36 -1.46
CA LEU A 24 2.13 -10.06 -0.67
C LEU A 24 2.14 -11.55 -1.02
N LYS A 25 2.15 -12.40 0.00
CA LYS A 25 1.88 -13.83 -0.15
C LYS A 25 0.68 -14.23 0.69
N ILE A 26 -0.42 -14.59 0.03
CA ILE A 26 -1.65 -15.00 0.71
C ILE A 26 -1.52 -16.46 1.15
N ASN A 27 -1.50 -16.66 2.46
CA ASN A 27 -1.43 -17.99 3.08
C ASN A 27 -2.84 -18.59 3.18
N LYS A 28 -3.77 -17.86 3.81
CA LYS A 28 -5.13 -18.31 4.07
C LYS A 28 -6.16 -17.24 3.70
N PHE A 29 -7.29 -17.66 3.15
CA PHE A 29 -8.44 -16.79 2.90
C PHE A 29 -9.71 -17.58 3.23
N ASP A 30 -10.36 -17.22 4.34
CA ASP A 30 -11.58 -17.88 4.81
C ASP A 30 -12.76 -16.93 4.64
N ILE A 31 -13.89 -17.44 4.13
CA ILE A 31 -15.14 -16.69 4.05
C ILE A 31 -16.18 -17.41 4.90
N ARG A 32 -16.81 -16.69 5.82
CA ARG A 32 -17.89 -17.20 6.67
C ARG A 32 -19.18 -16.45 6.40
N LEU A 33 -20.26 -17.20 6.19
CA LEU A 33 -21.59 -16.64 5.97
C LEU A 33 -22.36 -16.63 7.31
N HIS A 34 -22.72 -15.44 7.80
CA HIS A 34 -23.49 -15.30 9.05
C HIS A 34 -24.99 -15.29 8.81
N ARG A 35 -25.48 -14.61 7.77
CA ARG A 35 -26.90 -14.60 7.39
C ARG A 35 -27.09 -14.49 5.88
N SER A 36 -27.99 -15.29 5.34
CA SER A 36 -28.45 -15.18 3.94
C SER A 36 -29.97 -15.01 3.91
N ALA A 37 -30.44 -14.11 3.06
CA ALA A 37 -31.86 -14.00 2.71
C ALA A 37 -32.24 -14.97 1.57
N ILE A 38 -31.25 -15.63 0.96
CA ILE A 38 -31.41 -16.59 -0.13
C ILE A 38 -31.53 -17.98 0.47
N LYS A 39 -32.69 -18.60 0.27
CA LYS A 39 -33.02 -19.95 0.74
C LYS A 39 -32.10 -20.97 0.05
N GLY A 40 -31.51 -21.89 0.83
CA GLY A 40 -30.59 -22.92 0.33
C GLY A 40 -29.11 -22.52 0.29
N LEU A 41 -28.77 -21.26 0.54
CA LEU A 41 -27.38 -20.81 0.66
C LEU A 41 -26.85 -21.16 2.06
N THR A 42 -25.93 -22.12 2.14
CA THR A 42 -25.31 -22.54 3.41
C THR A 42 -23.89 -22.00 3.53
N SER A 43 -23.35 -21.98 4.76
CA SER A 43 -21.97 -21.54 4.99
C SER A 43 -20.95 -22.40 4.23
N ASN A 44 -21.21 -23.70 4.06
CA ASN A 44 -20.32 -24.59 3.29
C ASN A 44 -20.29 -24.21 1.80
N SER A 45 -21.43 -23.84 1.23
CA SER A 45 -21.53 -23.41 -0.17
C SER A 45 -20.73 -22.13 -0.44
N ILE A 46 -20.70 -21.19 0.51
CA ILE A 46 -19.89 -19.97 0.42
C ILE A 46 -18.40 -20.26 0.66
N ALA A 47 -18.06 -21.15 1.60
CA ALA A 47 -16.67 -21.52 1.86
C ALA A 47 -16.00 -22.14 0.62
N GLN A 48 -16.75 -22.85 -0.22
CA GLN A 48 -16.27 -23.37 -1.51
C GLN A 48 -15.91 -22.27 -2.52
N LEU A 49 -16.39 -21.04 -2.34
CA LEU A 49 -16.01 -19.89 -3.16
C LEU A 49 -14.71 -19.24 -2.68
N ALA A 50 -14.23 -19.53 -1.47
CA ALA A 50 -13.01 -18.94 -0.94
C ALA A 50 -11.75 -19.23 -1.79
N PRO A 51 -11.53 -20.45 -2.32
CA PRO A 51 -10.44 -20.72 -3.26
C PRO A 51 -10.55 -19.91 -4.56
N LEU A 52 -11.77 -19.73 -5.09
CA LEU A 52 -12.02 -18.91 -6.27
C LEU A 52 -11.73 -17.43 -5.96
N ALA A 53 -12.23 -16.92 -4.85
CA ALA A 53 -11.95 -15.56 -4.40
C ALA A 53 -10.45 -15.32 -4.18
N LYS A 54 -9.69 -16.28 -3.62
CA LYS A 54 -8.22 -16.20 -3.54
C LYS A 54 -7.58 -16.10 -4.92
N THR A 55 -8.11 -16.83 -5.90
CA THR A 55 -7.62 -16.85 -7.29
C THR A 55 -7.88 -15.52 -8.01
N PHE A 56 -9.02 -14.86 -7.75
CA PHE A 56 -9.36 -13.59 -8.38
C PHE A 56 -8.79 -12.36 -7.62
N LEU A 57 -8.92 -12.33 -6.30
CA LEU A 57 -8.50 -11.20 -5.46
C LEU A 57 -6.98 -11.17 -5.25
N GLY A 58 -6.35 -12.35 -5.13
CA GLY A 58 -4.91 -12.45 -4.88
C GLY A 58 -4.06 -11.70 -5.90
N PRO A 59 -4.20 -11.97 -7.20
CA PRO A 59 -3.45 -11.26 -8.24
C PRO A 59 -3.72 -9.75 -8.25
N GLN A 60 -4.95 -9.31 -7.99
CA GLN A 60 -5.28 -7.88 -7.96
C GLN A 60 -4.62 -7.18 -6.76
N LEU A 61 -4.66 -7.79 -5.58
CA LEU A 61 -3.98 -7.27 -4.38
C LEU A 61 -2.47 -7.21 -4.59
N VAL A 62 -1.87 -8.28 -5.11
CA VAL A 62 -0.44 -8.31 -5.43
C VAL A 62 -0.08 -7.23 -6.44
N LYS A 63 -0.88 -7.06 -7.50
CA LYS A 63 -0.65 -6.01 -8.51
C LYS A 63 -0.74 -4.60 -7.91
N ALA A 64 -1.76 -4.34 -7.08
CA ALA A 64 -1.93 -3.05 -6.43
C ALA A 64 -0.77 -2.73 -5.47
N LEU A 65 -0.33 -3.71 -4.69
CA LEU A 65 0.78 -3.54 -3.76
C LEU A 65 2.14 -3.39 -4.46
N LYS A 66 2.36 -4.08 -5.57
CA LYS A 66 3.54 -3.90 -6.43
C LYS A 66 3.57 -2.53 -7.10
N ASN A 67 2.42 -1.99 -7.51
CA ASN A 67 2.36 -0.64 -8.07
C ASN A 67 2.85 0.40 -7.06
N GLY A 68 2.67 0.12 -5.76
CA GLY A 68 3.17 0.92 -4.66
C GLY A 68 2.54 2.30 -4.57
N ILE A 69 3.01 3.07 -3.60
CA ILE A 69 2.66 4.48 -3.40
C ILE A 69 3.94 5.28 -3.60
N PRO A 70 3.94 6.40 -4.35
CA PRO A 70 5.14 7.22 -4.50
C PRO A 70 5.65 7.69 -3.14
N LEU A 71 6.98 7.74 -2.99
CA LEU A 71 7.58 8.32 -1.80
C LEU A 71 7.16 9.79 -1.64
N PRO A 72 6.96 10.26 -0.40
CA PRO A 72 6.70 11.67 -0.17
C PRO A 72 7.86 12.49 -0.73
N LEU A 73 7.55 13.69 -1.23
CA LEU A 73 8.54 14.65 -1.74
C LEU A 73 9.30 14.20 -2.99
N LYS A 74 8.84 13.20 -3.74
CA LYS A 74 9.46 12.68 -4.98
C LYS A 74 9.97 13.74 -5.96
N ASP A 75 9.26 14.86 -6.16
CA ASP A 75 9.74 15.92 -7.08
C ASP A 75 10.58 17.01 -6.39
N SER A 76 10.71 16.97 -5.07
CA SER A 76 11.49 17.93 -4.27
C SER A 76 12.81 17.35 -3.77
N ILE A 77 12.88 16.03 -3.56
CA ILE A 77 14.07 15.30 -3.12
C ILE A 77 14.21 13.99 -3.89
N GLU A 78 15.44 13.67 -4.26
CA GLU A 78 15.84 12.37 -4.81
C GLU A 78 16.44 11.54 -3.69
N PHE A 79 15.90 10.34 -3.46
CA PHE A 79 16.36 9.41 -2.43
C PHE A 79 17.55 8.60 -2.94
N ILE A 80 18.67 8.61 -2.21
CA ILE A 80 19.90 7.89 -2.56
C ILE A 80 20.07 6.69 -1.63
N ASN A 81 20.07 5.50 -2.22
CA ASN A 81 20.20 4.21 -1.52
C ASN A 81 19.26 4.05 -0.31
N PRO A 82 17.93 4.22 -0.49
CA PRO A 82 17.00 4.12 0.62
C PRO A 82 16.94 2.69 1.17
N GLN A 83 17.06 2.57 2.49
CA GLN A 83 16.93 1.33 3.24
C GLN A 83 15.67 1.37 4.09
N LEU A 84 14.93 0.27 4.07
CA LEU A 84 13.68 0.13 4.81
C LEU A 84 13.91 -0.71 6.06
N ILE A 85 13.61 -0.13 7.22
CA ILE A 85 13.75 -0.76 8.53
C ILE A 85 12.36 -0.88 9.15
N ILE A 86 11.98 -2.10 9.53
CA ILE A 86 10.65 -2.40 10.07
C ILE A 86 10.75 -2.45 11.59
N HIS A 87 9.96 -1.62 12.26
CA HIS A 87 9.77 -1.62 13.71
C HIS A 87 8.34 -2.05 14.04
N ASP A 88 8.07 -2.39 15.30
CA ASP A 88 6.77 -2.94 15.74
C ASP A 88 5.56 -2.05 15.41
N LYS A 89 5.75 -0.74 15.31
CA LYS A 89 4.65 0.24 15.15
C LYS A 89 4.82 1.20 13.98
N PHE A 90 5.97 1.20 13.33
CA PHE A 90 6.27 2.11 12.24
C PHE A 90 7.33 1.53 11.31
N VAL A 91 7.43 2.14 10.13
CA VAL A 91 8.45 1.80 9.14
C VAL A 91 9.36 3.01 8.99
N GLU A 92 10.65 2.77 9.06
CA GLU A 92 11.68 3.79 8.90
C GLU A 92 12.33 3.66 7.52
N ILE A 93 12.60 4.81 6.89
CA ILE A 93 13.34 4.91 5.64
C ILE A 93 14.63 5.66 5.93
N ALA A 94 15.74 4.92 6.00
CA ALA A 94 17.08 5.47 6.18
C ALA A 94 17.71 5.67 4.79
N THR A 95 18.03 6.91 4.43
CA THR A 95 18.46 7.28 3.08
C THR A 95 19.31 8.53 3.12
N ASP A 96 20.26 8.63 2.20
CA ASP A 96 20.78 9.94 1.83
C ASP A 96 19.79 10.59 0.86
N PHE A 97 19.82 11.91 0.71
CA PHE A 97 18.94 12.60 -0.24
C PHE A 97 19.64 13.74 -0.96
N ARG A 98 19.21 13.99 -2.19
CA ARG A 98 19.60 15.17 -2.98
C ARG A 98 18.39 16.08 -3.15
N LEU A 99 18.55 17.35 -2.80
CA LEU A 99 17.51 18.35 -2.98
C LEU A 99 17.38 18.75 -4.45
N GLY A 100 16.14 18.79 -4.94
CA GLY A 100 15.81 19.34 -6.24
C GLY A 100 15.92 20.86 -6.23
N GLU A 101 17.05 21.39 -6.73
CA GLU A 101 17.38 22.82 -6.67
C GLU A 101 16.28 23.70 -7.29
N MET A 102 15.74 23.27 -8.43
CA MET A 102 14.74 24.04 -9.17
C MET A 102 13.44 24.23 -8.39
N LYS A 103 12.90 23.14 -7.82
CA LYS A 103 11.66 23.17 -7.05
C LYS A 103 11.84 23.93 -5.73
N LEU A 104 12.99 23.76 -5.08
CA LEU A 104 13.36 24.55 -3.90
C LEU A 104 13.42 26.05 -4.21
N ARG A 105 14.02 26.42 -5.35
CA ARG A 105 14.14 27.82 -5.78
C ARG A 105 12.78 28.44 -6.07
N GLU A 106 11.84 27.69 -6.64
CA GLU A 106 10.46 28.15 -6.85
C GLU A 106 9.72 28.37 -5.54
N GLU A 107 9.81 27.43 -4.60
CA GLU A 107 9.18 27.55 -3.28
C GLU A 107 9.77 28.72 -2.48
N VAL A 108 11.09 28.93 -2.53
CA VAL A 108 11.74 30.10 -1.94
C VAL A 108 11.22 31.39 -2.57
N LYS A 109 11.11 31.48 -3.90
CA LYS A 109 10.55 32.67 -4.57
C LYS A 109 9.11 32.96 -4.13
N LYS A 110 8.26 31.93 -4.03
CA LYS A 110 6.88 32.08 -3.54
C LYS A 110 6.84 32.58 -2.10
N ALA A 111 7.66 32.01 -1.22
CA ALA A 111 7.73 32.41 0.18
C ALA A 111 8.25 33.85 0.35
N PHE A 112 9.25 34.26 -0.44
CA PHE A 112 9.69 35.65 -0.45
C PHE A 112 8.60 36.59 -0.99
N ALA A 113 7.90 36.23 -2.06
CA ALA A 113 6.80 37.04 -2.58
C ALA A 113 5.65 37.19 -1.56
N SER A 114 5.31 36.14 -0.80
CA SER A 114 4.22 36.21 0.18
C SER A 114 4.58 37.00 1.43
N VAL A 115 5.84 37.02 1.84
CA VAL A 115 6.32 37.75 3.03
C VAL A 115 6.59 39.22 2.73
N PHE A 116 7.07 39.55 1.53
CA PHE A 116 7.56 40.89 1.20
C PHE A 116 6.65 41.69 0.26
N HIS A 117 5.49 41.17 -0.19
CA HIS A 117 4.52 41.90 -1.01
C HIS A 117 3.14 42.05 -0.36
N ASN A 118 3.06 41.95 0.99
CA ASN A 118 1.94 42.46 1.77
C ASN A 118 2.27 43.83 2.35
#